data_AF-A0A922K033-F1
#
_entry.id   AF-A0A922K033-F1
#
_cell.length_a   1.000
_cell.length_b   1.000
_cell.length_c   1.000
_cell.angle_alpha   90.00
_cell.angle_beta   90.00
_cell.angle_gamma   90.00
#
_symmetry.space_group_name_H-M   'P 1'
#
loop_
_entity.id
_entity.type
_entity.pdbx_description
1 polymer ?
#
loop_
_entity_poly.entity_id
_entity_poly.type
_entity_poly.pdbx_seq_one_letter_code
_entity_poly.pdbx_strand_id
1 'polypeptide(L)'
;MAKEFSTCVEYGLKLSQRIYYGKESASSSAPVVVPAMSKFSAEGYLPSAPTVYAVVPEPEVVDNPDVPSYQPYVHGRCVPPALIPLQMHAVAMEIESYLDTAFVAVSGTWRVHCVMASRRCDCRIAVPMGEQGSLLGVEVDVNGRSYRTQLIRMEDVKDIEKMTKCEDGRFIKCQIYTLKVPQVDGGTTLSIKMSWSQKLIYLGGQFCLNVPFSFPAYVNPVGKKISKREKIFLKVNSGTGRELLCRSISHPLKELTREVSKVSFLYEAEVPVWSNADFTFSYTVNSSDIFGGVLLQSPFSRDFDQREMFCFYLFSVNIQSRKVFRKDIVFLIDISGSMRGDPLENTKNALVASLSKLNPQDSFNIIAFNGEIHLFSSTMKLATMEAVSNATDWVDINLVADGGTNILLPLNQAMKLLAETTDSIPLIFLITDGAVEDERKICNIMKGYLKSGDSICPRICTLGIGSYCNHYFLRMLAHIGMGHYDAAYDADTIYFLMQRLITSASSVILANVKMDTLEHVDSLEVHRSYVGIFVPAHAGLNNMLIFCGFKRLCAHFTLRDC
;
A
#
# COMPACT_ATOMS: atom_id res chain seq x y z
N MET A 1 3.36 13.44 -11.98
CA MET A 1 3.47 12.12 -12.65
C MET A 1 2.10 11.43 -12.82
N ALA A 2 1.34 11.17 -11.76
CA ALA A 2 0.01 10.54 -11.87
C ALA A 2 -0.97 11.30 -12.78
N LYS A 3 -1.14 12.61 -12.56
CA LYS A 3 -1.96 13.48 -13.41
C LYS A 3 -1.54 13.47 -14.88
N GLU A 4 -0.23 13.54 -15.13
CA GLU A 4 0.33 13.48 -16.49
C GLU A 4 0.04 12.14 -17.17
N PHE A 5 0.20 11.02 -16.45
CA PHE A 5 -0.14 9.69 -16.95
C PHE A 5 -1.61 9.59 -17.32
N SER A 6 -2.52 10.06 -16.45
CA SER A 6 -3.96 10.09 -16.74
C SER A 6 -4.27 10.90 -18.00
N THR A 7 -3.64 12.06 -18.17
CA THR A 7 -3.79 12.89 -19.37
C THR A 7 -3.27 12.20 -20.63
N CYS A 8 -2.13 11.49 -20.56
CA CYS A 8 -1.63 10.69 -21.68
C CYS A 8 -2.61 9.58 -22.10
N VAL A 9 -3.24 8.90 -21.13
CA VAL A 9 -4.23 7.85 -21.40
C VAL A 9 -5.49 8.45 -22.02
N GLU A 10 -5.97 9.58 -21.50
CA GLU A 10 -7.12 10.30 -22.07
C GLU A 10 -6.88 10.67 -23.55
N TYR A 11 -5.69 11.20 -23.88
CA TYR A 11 -5.32 11.48 -25.27
C TYR A 11 -5.25 10.20 -26.12
N GLY A 12 -4.69 9.12 -25.58
CA GLY A 12 -4.63 7.84 -26.30
C GLY A 12 -6.01 7.25 -26.59
N LEU A 13 -6.96 7.36 -25.66
CA LEU A 13 -8.34 6.94 -25.88
C LEU A 13 -9.04 7.77 -26.97
N LYS A 14 -8.74 9.07 -27.07
CA LYS A 14 -9.24 9.90 -28.18
C LYS A 14 -8.62 9.49 -29.51
N LEU A 15 -7.33 9.12 -29.52
CA LEU A 15 -6.67 8.59 -30.71
C LEU A 15 -7.23 7.23 -31.12
N SER A 16 -7.57 6.35 -30.18
CA SER A 16 -8.07 5.00 -30.49
C SER A 16 -9.44 4.97 -31.14
N GLN A 17 -10.23 6.05 -31.04
CA GLN A 17 -11.51 6.20 -31.77
C GLN A 17 -11.34 6.18 -33.29
N ARG A 18 -10.12 6.41 -33.76
CA ARG A 18 -9.73 6.32 -35.17
C ARG A 18 -9.65 4.87 -35.65
N ILE A 19 -9.39 3.91 -34.78
CA ILE A 19 -9.13 2.53 -35.21
C ILE A 19 -10.42 1.95 -35.79
N TYR A 20 -10.37 1.49 -37.05
CA TYR A 20 -11.52 0.88 -37.70
C TYR A 20 -11.73 -0.53 -37.18
N TYR A 21 -12.88 -0.83 -36.59
CA TYR A 21 -13.19 -2.17 -36.05
C TYR A 21 -14.24 -2.96 -36.87
N GLY A 22 -14.54 -2.54 -38.12
CA GLY A 22 -15.59 -3.15 -38.93
C GLY A 22 -16.95 -2.43 -38.85
N LYS A 23 -17.86 -2.69 -39.80
CA LYS A 23 -19.22 -2.10 -39.83
C LYS A 23 -20.21 -2.71 -38.82
N GLU A 24 -19.94 -3.91 -38.31
CA GLU A 24 -20.84 -4.64 -37.40
C GLU A 24 -20.66 -4.26 -35.91
N SER A 25 -19.69 -3.39 -35.58
CA SER A 25 -19.45 -2.86 -34.24
C SER A 25 -20.24 -1.57 -33.94
N ALA A 26 -20.88 -0.96 -34.95
CA ALA A 26 -21.68 0.25 -34.77
C ALA A 26 -22.90 0.06 -33.85
N SER A 27 -23.32 -1.19 -33.60
CA SER A 27 -24.46 -1.52 -32.72
C SER A 27 -24.07 -2.10 -31.36
N SER A 28 -22.77 -2.20 -31.03
CA SER A 28 -22.32 -2.63 -29.69
C SER A 28 -21.15 -1.76 -29.25
N SER A 29 -21.48 -0.75 -28.45
CA SER A 29 -20.61 0.22 -27.81
C SER A 29 -19.68 1.01 -28.75
N ALA A 30 -20.18 2.14 -29.25
CA ALA A 30 -19.37 3.36 -29.10
C ALA A 30 -18.92 3.43 -27.63
N PRO A 31 -17.69 3.86 -27.29
CA PRO A 31 -17.38 4.16 -25.90
C PRO A 31 -18.48 5.09 -25.43
N VAL A 32 -19.22 4.68 -24.41
CA VAL A 32 -20.35 5.44 -23.86
C VAL A 32 -19.92 6.90 -23.85
N VAL A 33 -20.66 7.74 -24.57
CA VAL A 33 -20.50 9.19 -24.49
C VAL A 33 -20.57 9.49 -23.01
N VAL A 34 -19.42 9.81 -22.43
CA VAL A 34 -19.34 10.29 -21.05
C VAL A 34 -20.31 11.46 -20.98
N PRO A 35 -21.32 11.44 -20.10
CA PRO A 35 -22.23 12.56 -19.97
C PRO A 35 -21.39 13.82 -19.80
N ALA A 36 -21.67 14.83 -20.63
CA ALA A 36 -21.04 16.12 -20.52
C ALA A 36 -21.14 16.62 -19.08
N MET A 37 -19.99 17.01 -18.51
CA MET A 37 -19.84 17.65 -17.21
C MET A 37 -20.24 16.81 -15.99
N SER A 38 -19.41 15.83 -15.64
CA SER A 38 -18.98 15.72 -14.24
C SER A 38 -17.47 15.97 -14.22
N LYS A 39 -16.99 16.82 -13.29
CA LYS A 39 -15.56 17.01 -13.06
C LYS A 39 -14.98 15.67 -12.61
N PHE A 40 -14.52 14.84 -13.54
CA PHE A 40 -13.65 13.73 -13.21
C PHE A 40 -12.38 14.33 -12.62
N SER A 41 -12.07 13.97 -11.38
CA SER A 41 -10.77 14.26 -10.80
C SER A 41 -9.69 13.71 -11.73
N ALA A 42 -8.52 14.35 -11.77
CA ALA A 42 -7.42 13.99 -12.65
C ALA A 42 -6.85 12.56 -12.42
N GLU A 43 -7.46 11.77 -11.53
CA GLU A 43 -7.06 10.41 -11.15
C GLU A 43 -7.84 9.29 -11.85
N GLY A 44 -8.94 9.59 -12.56
CA GLY A 44 -9.85 8.57 -13.10
C GLY A 44 -9.29 7.63 -14.18
N TYR A 45 -8.13 7.92 -14.76
CA TYR A 45 -7.49 7.09 -15.80
C TYR A 45 -6.26 6.32 -15.32
N LEU A 46 -5.99 6.30 -14.00
CA LEU A 46 -4.97 5.42 -13.45
C LEU A 46 -5.42 3.94 -13.55
N PRO A 47 -4.50 3.00 -13.80
CA PRO A 47 -4.84 1.59 -13.95
C PRO A 47 -5.31 1.01 -12.61
N SER A 48 -6.49 0.40 -12.62
CA SER A 48 -7.07 -0.38 -11.52
C SER A 48 -6.72 -1.87 -11.57
N ALA A 49 -6.05 -2.33 -12.62
CA ALA A 49 -5.53 -3.68 -12.78
C ALA A 49 -4.31 -3.67 -13.72
N PRO A 50 -3.49 -4.74 -13.74
CA PRO A 50 -2.35 -4.85 -14.66
C PRO A 50 -2.75 -4.56 -16.11
N THR A 51 -2.20 -3.49 -16.67
CA THR A 51 -2.61 -2.96 -17.99
C THR A 51 -1.38 -2.59 -18.82
N VAL A 52 -1.47 -2.80 -20.13
CA VAL A 52 -0.41 -2.49 -21.08
C VAL A 52 -0.87 -1.38 -22.02
N TYR A 53 0.00 -0.43 -22.30
CA TYR A 53 -0.28 0.72 -23.16
C TYR A 53 0.72 0.79 -24.31
N ALA A 54 0.28 1.07 -25.52
CA ALA A 54 1.17 1.53 -26.60
C ALA A 54 1.54 3.00 -26.36
N VAL A 55 2.84 3.30 -26.41
CA VAL A 55 3.37 4.67 -26.31
C VAL A 55 3.43 5.27 -27.71
N VAL A 56 2.60 6.28 -27.94
CA VAL A 56 2.41 6.92 -29.24
C VAL A 56 2.90 8.36 -29.19
N PRO A 57 4.15 8.64 -29.62
CA PRO A 57 4.65 10.00 -29.73
C PRO A 57 4.15 10.71 -31.00
N GLU A 58 3.81 9.95 -32.05
CA GLU A 58 3.40 10.46 -33.35
C GLU A 58 2.07 9.81 -33.75
N PRO A 59 0.96 10.57 -33.84
CA PRO A 59 -0.37 10.04 -34.18
C PRO A 59 -0.44 9.31 -35.53
N GLU A 60 0.47 9.62 -36.45
CA GLU A 60 0.58 8.97 -37.76
C GLU A 60 0.89 7.47 -37.67
N VAL A 61 1.37 6.98 -36.52
CA VAL A 61 1.64 5.55 -36.30
C VAL A 61 0.37 4.75 -35.98
N VAL A 62 -0.73 5.44 -35.62
CA VAL A 62 -1.98 4.82 -35.18
C VAL A 62 -2.84 4.45 -36.39
N ASP A 63 -2.98 3.16 -36.64
CA ASP A 63 -3.87 2.59 -37.67
C ASP A 63 -4.23 1.15 -37.28
N ASN A 64 -5.28 0.59 -37.88
CA ASN A 64 -5.60 -0.82 -37.66
C ASN A 64 -4.56 -1.71 -38.40
N PRO A 65 -3.80 -2.57 -37.69
CA PRO A 65 -2.79 -3.44 -38.31
C PRO A 65 -3.38 -4.46 -39.29
N ASP A 66 -4.66 -4.83 -39.12
CA ASP A 66 -5.36 -5.82 -39.93
C ASP A 66 -6.13 -5.20 -41.11
N VAL A 67 -6.54 -3.94 -41.00
CA VAL A 67 -7.37 -3.26 -42.01
C VAL A 67 -6.89 -1.82 -42.20
N PRO A 68 -6.34 -1.47 -43.37
CA PRO A 68 -5.93 -0.08 -43.64
C PRO A 68 -7.11 0.87 -43.54
N SER A 69 -7.04 1.88 -42.67
CA SER A 69 -8.07 2.91 -42.57
C SER A 69 -7.65 4.18 -43.31
N TYR A 70 -8.54 4.74 -44.13
CA TYR A 70 -8.28 6.03 -44.77
C TYR A 70 -8.64 7.15 -43.79
N GLN A 71 -7.64 7.89 -43.33
CA GLN A 71 -7.83 8.97 -42.37
C GLN A 71 -7.14 10.26 -42.83
N PRO A 72 -7.76 11.43 -42.62
CA PRO A 72 -7.12 12.70 -42.93
C PRO A 72 -5.87 12.89 -42.08
N TYR A 73 -4.82 13.42 -42.71
CA TYR A 73 -3.49 13.61 -42.12
C TYR A 73 -3.54 14.40 -40.82
N VAL A 74 -3.20 13.75 -39.70
CA VAL A 74 -3.00 14.41 -38.41
C VAL A 74 -1.51 14.54 -38.18
N HIS A 75 -0.99 15.73 -38.47
CA HIS A 75 0.40 16.07 -38.24
C HIS A 75 0.60 16.62 -36.81
N GLY A 76 1.73 16.28 -36.20
CA GLY A 76 2.17 16.86 -34.93
C GLY A 76 2.59 15.82 -33.89
N ARG A 77 3.63 16.13 -33.12
CA ARG A 77 4.11 15.28 -32.02
C ARG A 77 3.24 15.44 -30.78
N CYS A 78 2.91 14.32 -30.14
CA CYS A 78 2.32 14.30 -28.81
C CYS A 78 3.42 14.53 -27.77
N VAL A 79 3.33 15.65 -27.04
CA VAL A 79 4.23 15.96 -25.92
C VAL A 79 3.37 16.30 -24.70
N PRO A 80 3.30 15.44 -23.66
CA PRO A 80 3.87 14.08 -23.56
C PRO A 80 3.20 13.08 -24.53
N PRO A 81 3.81 11.91 -24.80
CA PRO A 81 3.27 10.93 -25.74
C PRO A 81 1.90 10.39 -25.27
N ALA A 82 1.03 10.07 -26.22
CA ALA A 82 -0.26 9.46 -25.92
C ALA A 82 -0.09 7.99 -25.50
N LEU A 83 -0.96 7.50 -24.62
CA LEU A 83 -0.96 6.11 -24.15
C LEU A 83 -2.26 5.42 -24.54
N ILE A 84 -2.20 4.51 -25.51
CA ILE A 84 -3.37 3.75 -25.95
C ILE A 84 -3.41 2.42 -25.19
N PRO A 85 -4.42 2.15 -24.33
CA PRO A 85 -4.56 0.86 -23.67
C PRO A 85 -4.70 -0.27 -24.70
N LEU A 86 -3.94 -1.36 -24.53
CA LEU A 86 -3.98 -2.50 -25.42
C LEU A 86 -5.13 -3.45 -25.08
N GLN A 87 -5.68 -4.09 -26.12
CA GLN A 87 -6.71 -5.11 -25.97
C GLN A 87 -6.10 -6.38 -25.35
N MET A 88 -6.74 -6.88 -24.30
CA MET A 88 -6.33 -8.08 -23.59
C MET A 88 -7.15 -9.28 -24.08
N HIS A 89 -6.50 -10.41 -24.40
CA HIS A 89 -7.15 -11.60 -24.96
C HIS A 89 -7.37 -12.71 -23.91
N ALA A 90 -6.45 -12.84 -22.96
CA ALA A 90 -6.56 -13.78 -21.86
C ALA A 90 -5.90 -13.20 -20.61
N VAL A 91 -6.44 -13.56 -19.43
CA VAL A 91 -5.85 -13.22 -18.14
C VAL A 91 -5.99 -14.38 -17.17
N ALA A 92 -4.91 -14.67 -16.44
CA ALA A 92 -4.88 -15.65 -15.38
C ALA A 92 -4.17 -15.06 -14.16
N MET A 93 -4.84 -15.12 -13.01
CA MET A 93 -4.31 -14.69 -11.73
C MET A 93 -4.10 -15.90 -10.82
N GLU A 94 -2.89 -16.01 -10.28
CA GLU A 94 -2.50 -17.04 -9.32
C GLU A 94 -2.11 -16.36 -8.01
N ILE A 95 -2.75 -16.77 -6.93
CA ILE A 95 -2.55 -16.21 -5.59
C ILE A 95 -2.16 -17.34 -4.66
N GLU A 96 -0.98 -17.23 -4.06
CA GLU A 96 -0.55 -18.11 -2.98
C GLU A 96 -0.36 -17.31 -1.69
N SER A 97 -1.19 -17.58 -0.70
CA SER A 97 -1.17 -16.92 0.59
C SER A 97 -0.55 -17.83 1.65
N TYR A 98 0.46 -17.30 2.35
CA TYR A 98 1.14 -17.96 3.47
C TYR A 98 1.19 -17.00 4.66
N LEU A 99 0.66 -17.41 5.81
CA LEU A 99 0.60 -16.56 7.02
C LEU A 99 -0.08 -15.21 6.74
N ASP A 100 0.66 -14.09 6.71
CA ASP A 100 0.17 -12.72 6.41
C ASP A 100 0.59 -12.24 5.03
N THR A 101 1.24 -13.06 4.21
CA THR A 101 1.81 -12.61 2.95
C THR A 101 1.15 -13.37 1.80
N ALA A 102 0.65 -12.62 0.83
CA ALA A 102 0.12 -13.13 -0.42
C ALA A 102 1.12 -12.87 -1.55
N PHE A 103 1.48 -13.91 -2.28
CA PHE A 103 2.24 -13.86 -3.52
C PHE A 103 1.23 -13.91 -4.66
N VAL A 104 1.22 -12.85 -5.47
CA VAL A 104 0.29 -12.71 -6.58
C VAL A 104 1.09 -12.74 -7.88
N ALA A 105 0.64 -13.57 -8.82
CA ALA A 105 1.12 -13.60 -10.18
C ALA A 105 -0.05 -13.38 -11.14
N VAL A 106 0.00 -12.31 -11.93
CA VAL A 106 -0.96 -12.07 -13.01
C VAL A 106 -0.25 -12.28 -14.34
N SER A 107 -0.79 -13.18 -15.14
CA SER A 107 -0.34 -13.45 -16.50
C SER A 107 -1.44 -13.09 -17.48
N GLY A 108 -1.07 -12.60 -18.65
CA GLY A 108 -2.04 -12.31 -19.69
C GLY A 108 -1.41 -12.12 -21.05
N THR A 109 -2.27 -11.97 -22.05
CA THR A 109 -1.87 -11.70 -23.43
C THR A 109 -2.51 -10.42 -23.94
N TRP A 110 -1.69 -9.50 -24.45
CA TRP A 110 -2.14 -8.20 -24.97
C TRP A 110 -1.74 -8.04 -26.42
N ARG A 111 -2.65 -7.51 -27.25
CA ARG A 111 -2.40 -7.27 -28.67
C ARG A 111 -2.15 -5.79 -28.95
N VAL A 112 -1.08 -5.50 -29.70
CA VAL A 112 -0.80 -4.16 -30.24
C VAL A 112 -1.71 -3.86 -31.44
N HIS A 113 -3.01 -3.75 -31.17
CA HIS A 113 -4.08 -3.60 -32.17
C HIS A 113 -4.18 -2.20 -32.80
N CYS A 114 -3.38 -1.23 -32.32
CA CYS A 114 -3.53 0.19 -32.66
C CYS A 114 -2.37 0.76 -33.48
N VAL A 115 -1.30 -0.01 -33.69
CA VAL A 115 -0.10 0.43 -34.40
C VAL A 115 -0.01 -0.32 -35.74
N MET A 116 0.31 0.41 -36.81
CA MET A 116 0.52 -0.17 -38.14
C MET A 116 1.51 -1.33 -38.11
N ALA A 117 1.23 -2.40 -38.87
CA ALA A 117 2.11 -3.57 -38.95
C ALA A 117 3.54 -3.26 -39.45
N SER A 118 3.74 -2.16 -40.18
CA SER A 118 5.05 -1.70 -40.67
C SER A 118 5.80 -0.79 -39.69
N ARG A 119 5.20 -0.47 -38.54
CA ARG A 119 5.75 0.46 -37.55
C ARG A 119 5.97 -0.25 -36.21
N ARG A 120 6.78 0.39 -35.38
CA ARG A 120 7.08 -0.03 -34.01
C ARG A 120 6.67 1.04 -33.03
N CYS A 121 6.27 0.61 -31.84
CA CYS A 121 6.06 1.49 -30.69
C CYS A 121 6.75 0.89 -29.46
N ASP A 122 7.03 1.73 -28.49
CA ASP A 122 7.33 1.23 -27.16
C ASP A 122 6.02 0.86 -26.45
N CYS A 123 6.01 -0.21 -25.66
CA CYS A 123 4.91 -0.54 -24.77
C CYS A 123 5.25 -0.14 -23.34
N ARG A 124 4.25 0.32 -22.59
CA ARG A 124 4.36 0.62 -21.17
C ARG A 124 3.43 -0.30 -20.40
N ILE A 125 4.00 -1.14 -19.54
CA ILE A 125 3.30 -2.01 -18.61
C ILE A 125 3.07 -1.21 -17.33
N ALA A 126 1.86 -1.23 -16.80
CA ALA A 126 1.54 -0.68 -15.50
C ALA A 126 1.02 -1.78 -14.58
N VAL A 127 1.67 -1.92 -13.43
CA VAL A 127 1.41 -2.93 -12.41
C VAL A 127 0.88 -2.20 -11.16
N PRO A 128 -0.44 -2.07 -11.00
CA PRO A 128 -1.01 -1.63 -9.73
C PRO A 128 -0.89 -2.76 -8.71
N MET A 129 -0.24 -2.44 -7.60
CA MET A 129 -0.04 -3.28 -6.43
C MET A 129 -0.72 -2.57 -5.25
N GLY A 130 -1.20 -3.31 -4.24
CA GLY A 130 -1.80 -2.68 -3.05
C GLY A 130 -0.79 -1.79 -2.28
N GLU A 131 -1.26 -1.03 -1.28
CA GLU A 131 -0.44 -0.09 -0.50
C GLU A 131 0.82 -0.69 0.15
N GLN A 132 0.84 -2.02 0.34
CA GLN A 132 1.96 -2.78 0.89
C GLN A 132 2.51 -3.82 -0.10
N GLY A 133 2.38 -3.56 -1.39
CA GLY A 133 2.89 -4.39 -2.46
C GLY A 133 4.38 -4.20 -2.71
N SER A 134 5.09 -5.29 -2.97
CA SER A 134 6.48 -5.30 -3.43
C SER A 134 6.57 -6.10 -4.72
N LEU A 135 6.96 -5.44 -5.81
CA LEU A 135 7.17 -6.09 -7.09
C LEU A 135 8.26 -7.16 -6.92
N LEU A 136 8.03 -8.37 -7.42
CA LEU A 136 8.99 -9.47 -7.43
C LEU A 136 9.60 -9.65 -8.82
N GLY A 137 8.82 -9.41 -9.86
CA GLY A 137 9.35 -9.33 -11.21
C GLY A 137 8.29 -9.21 -12.29
N VAL A 138 8.75 -8.91 -13.50
CA VAL A 138 7.98 -8.90 -14.75
C VAL A 138 8.76 -9.68 -15.80
N GLU A 139 8.07 -10.61 -16.45
CA GLU A 139 8.54 -11.42 -17.57
C GLU A 139 7.67 -11.09 -18.79
N VAL A 140 8.29 -10.80 -19.92
CA VAL A 140 7.60 -10.36 -21.15
C VAL A 140 8.15 -11.13 -22.35
N ASP A 141 7.30 -11.88 -23.04
CA ASP A 141 7.65 -12.60 -24.26
C ASP A 141 6.98 -11.97 -25.48
N VAL A 142 7.79 -11.58 -26.47
CA VAL A 142 7.35 -10.87 -27.70
C VAL A 142 8.23 -11.30 -28.88
N ASN A 143 7.64 -11.82 -29.96
CA ASN A 143 8.34 -12.16 -31.22
C ASN A 143 9.63 -12.98 -31.02
N GLY A 144 9.62 -13.95 -30.10
CA GLY A 144 10.78 -14.81 -29.79
C GLY A 144 11.86 -14.17 -28.91
N ARG A 145 11.66 -12.92 -28.45
CA ARG A 145 12.47 -12.28 -27.40
C ARG A 145 11.78 -12.43 -26.06
N SER A 146 12.57 -12.63 -25.01
CA SER A 146 12.11 -12.67 -23.62
C SER A 146 12.82 -11.59 -22.82
N TYR A 147 12.06 -10.72 -22.18
CA TYR A 147 12.55 -9.69 -21.27
C TYR A 147 12.23 -10.12 -19.85
N ARG A 148 13.21 -10.05 -18.93
CA ARG A 148 12.98 -10.36 -17.53
C ARG A 148 13.59 -9.30 -16.63
N THR A 149 12.86 -8.90 -15.60
CA THR A 149 13.40 -8.04 -14.55
C THR A 149 14.34 -8.84 -13.67
N GLN A 150 15.57 -8.37 -13.50
CA GLN A 150 16.56 -8.90 -12.58
C GLN A 150 16.76 -7.95 -11.39
N LEU A 151 16.85 -8.54 -10.20
CA LEU A 151 17.19 -7.85 -8.97
C LEU A 151 18.72 -7.73 -8.88
N ILE A 152 19.25 -6.50 -8.85
CA ILE A 152 20.71 -6.24 -8.84
C ILE A 152 21.08 -5.47 -7.57
N ARG A 153 22.22 -5.79 -6.95
CA ARG A 153 22.73 -5.06 -5.78
C ARG A 153 23.38 -3.75 -6.24
N MET A 154 23.24 -2.69 -5.45
CA MET A 154 23.80 -1.36 -5.77
C MET A 154 25.33 -1.37 -5.96
N GLU A 155 26.02 -2.32 -5.34
CA GLU A 155 27.47 -2.50 -5.38
C GLU A 155 27.94 -3.03 -6.75
N ASP A 156 27.11 -3.86 -7.41
CA ASP A 156 27.39 -4.53 -8.67
C ASP A 156 27.12 -3.62 -9.89
N VAL A 157 26.63 -2.40 -9.68
CA VAL A 157 26.22 -1.45 -10.74
C VAL A 157 27.42 -0.79 -11.43
N LYS A 158 28.61 -0.75 -10.79
CA LYS A 158 29.81 -0.12 -11.36
C LYS A 158 30.27 -0.77 -12.67
N ASP A 159 30.01 -2.06 -12.87
CA ASP A 159 30.35 -2.77 -14.11
C ASP A 159 29.27 -2.61 -15.21
N ILE A 160 28.13 -1.99 -14.89
CA ILE A 160 26.94 -1.85 -15.75
C ILE A 160 26.80 -0.42 -16.31
N GLU A 161 27.65 0.53 -15.91
CA GLU A 161 27.61 1.93 -16.39
C GLU A 161 27.84 2.11 -17.91
N LYS A 162 28.20 1.05 -18.65
CA LYS A 162 28.26 1.04 -20.12
C LYS A 162 26.92 0.81 -20.83
N MET A 163 25.88 0.36 -20.13
CA MET A 163 24.53 0.29 -20.69
C MET A 163 23.76 1.53 -20.25
N THR A 164 23.27 2.28 -21.24
CA THR A 164 22.46 3.51 -21.10
C THR A 164 21.63 3.51 -19.83
N LYS A 165 21.81 4.54 -18.97
CA LYS A 165 20.87 4.91 -17.89
C LYS A 165 19.49 5.13 -18.51
N CYS A 166 18.75 4.06 -18.72
CA CYS A 166 17.43 4.11 -19.30
C CYS A 166 16.47 4.04 -18.11
N GLU A 167 15.84 5.17 -17.80
CA GLU A 167 14.76 5.31 -16.81
C GLU A 167 13.50 4.55 -17.26
N ASP A 168 13.63 3.26 -17.56
CA ASP A 168 12.58 2.44 -18.18
C ASP A 168 11.53 1.98 -17.17
N GLY A 169 11.85 2.01 -15.88
CA GLY A 169 10.96 1.67 -14.77
C GLY A 169 10.76 2.85 -13.82
N ARG A 170 9.52 3.18 -13.47
CA ARG A 170 9.21 4.24 -12.49
C ARG A 170 7.90 4.03 -11.76
N PHE A 171 7.87 4.43 -10.50
CA PHE A 171 6.64 4.51 -9.70
C PHE A 171 5.86 5.78 -10.05
N ILE A 172 4.60 5.63 -10.46
CA ILE A 172 3.70 6.76 -10.72
C ILE A 172 2.99 7.20 -9.42
N LYS A 173 2.65 6.22 -8.60
CA LYS A 173 2.26 6.33 -7.18
C LYS A 173 3.04 5.24 -6.42
N CYS A 174 3.10 5.30 -5.09
CA CYS A 174 3.70 4.24 -4.26
C CYS A 174 3.15 2.83 -4.56
N GLN A 175 1.97 2.76 -5.18
CA GLN A 175 1.19 1.57 -5.48
C GLN A 175 1.28 1.13 -6.94
N ILE A 176 1.74 1.97 -7.86
CA ILE A 176 1.70 1.66 -9.31
C ILE A 176 3.11 1.77 -9.88
N TYR A 177 3.68 0.61 -10.22
CA TYR A 177 4.95 0.53 -10.91
C TYR A 177 4.73 0.47 -12.42
N THR A 178 5.52 1.22 -13.18
CA THR A 178 5.49 1.16 -14.64
C THR A 178 6.82 0.74 -15.21
N LEU A 179 6.77 0.06 -16.34
CA LEU A 179 7.91 -0.54 -17.02
C LEU A 179 7.78 -0.37 -18.53
N LYS A 180 8.86 -0.01 -19.21
CA LYS A 180 8.91 0.14 -20.66
C LYS A 180 9.44 -1.13 -21.32
N VAL A 181 8.77 -1.56 -22.39
CA VAL A 181 9.23 -2.60 -23.33
C VAL A 181 9.47 -1.92 -24.67
N PRO A 182 10.72 -1.79 -25.14
CA PRO A 182 11.02 -1.00 -26.33
C PRO A 182 10.69 -1.75 -27.63
N GLN A 183 10.41 -0.99 -28.69
CA GLN A 183 10.45 -1.48 -30.08
C GLN A 183 9.58 -2.71 -30.40
N VAL A 184 8.32 -2.69 -29.98
CA VAL A 184 7.32 -3.73 -30.28
C VAL A 184 6.63 -3.43 -31.61
N ASP A 185 6.56 -4.43 -32.49
CA ASP A 185 5.90 -4.34 -33.79
C ASP A 185 4.36 -4.24 -33.66
N GLY A 186 3.73 -3.48 -34.57
CA GLY A 186 2.28 -3.39 -34.67
C GLY A 186 1.63 -4.74 -35.00
N GLY A 187 0.48 -5.04 -34.39
CA GLY A 187 -0.24 -6.30 -34.57
C GLY A 187 0.26 -7.49 -33.75
N THR A 188 1.45 -7.41 -33.15
CA THR A 188 2.03 -8.46 -32.31
C THR A 188 1.26 -8.64 -31.00
N THR A 189 1.28 -9.86 -30.46
CA THR A 189 0.76 -10.20 -29.14
C THR A 189 1.91 -10.32 -28.14
N LEU A 190 1.84 -9.58 -27.03
CA LEU A 190 2.73 -9.71 -25.89
C LEU A 190 2.15 -10.72 -24.90
N SER A 191 2.96 -11.67 -24.46
CA SER A 191 2.67 -12.51 -23.30
C SER A 191 3.43 -11.96 -22.10
N ILE A 192 2.72 -11.58 -21.04
CA ILE A 192 3.35 -10.91 -19.89
C ILE A 192 2.93 -11.62 -18.61
N LYS A 193 3.91 -11.89 -17.74
CA LYS A 193 3.71 -12.37 -16.38
C LYS A 193 4.28 -11.35 -15.40
N MET A 194 3.45 -10.87 -14.50
CA MET A 194 3.76 -9.88 -13.47
C MET A 194 3.60 -10.54 -12.12
N SER A 195 4.59 -10.41 -11.24
CA SER A 195 4.57 -11.02 -9.91
C SER A 195 4.92 -10.00 -8.84
N TRP A 196 4.15 -10.00 -7.75
CA TRP A 196 4.40 -9.17 -6.57
C TRP A 196 3.99 -9.91 -5.29
N SER A 197 4.53 -9.49 -4.16
CA SER A 197 4.04 -9.89 -2.84
C SER A 197 3.30 -8.73 -2.19
N GLN A 198 2.30 -9.01 -1.37
CA GLN A 198 1.62 -8.00 -0.56
C GLN A 198 1.20 -8.60 0.78
N LYS A 199 1.10 -7.75 1.80
CA LYS A 199 0.56 -8.18 3.09
C LYS A 199 -0.97 -8.28 3.05
N LEU A 200 -1.49 -9.29 3.73
CA LEU A 200 -2.90 -9.44 4.08
C LEU A 200 -3.26 -8.40 5.13
N ILE A 201 -4.40 -7.75 4.95
CA ILE A 201 -4.91 -6.79 5.92
C ILE A 201 -5.73 -7.56 6.94
N TYR A 202 -5.43 -7.43 8.23
CA TYR A 202 -6.26 -8.00 9.27
C TYR A 202 -7.29 -6.99 9.77
N LEU A 203 -8.57 -7.25 9.53
CA LEU A 203 -9.69 -6.36 9.87
C LEU A 203 -10.87 -7.20 10.38
N GLY A 204 -11.54 -6.75 11.44
CA GLY A 204 -12.78 -7.40 11.90
C GLY A 204 -12.57 -8.81 12.48
N GLY A 205 -11.33 -9.21 12.78
CA GLY A 205 -11.01 -10.59 13.18
C GLY A 205 -10.70 -11.51 12.00
N GLN A 206 -10.63 -10.97 10.78
CA GLN A 206 -10.47 -11.71 9.53
C GLN A 206 -9.22 -11.22 8.79
N PHE A 207 -8.57 -12.13 8.08
CA PHE A 207 -7.57 -11.79 7.08
C PHE A 207 -8.29 -11.44 5.79
N CYS A 208 -7.99 -10.27 5.24
CA CYS A 208 -8.58 -9.72 4.03
C CYS A 208 -7.47 -9.53 3.00
N LEU A 209 -7.65 -10.16 1.85
CA LEU A 209 -6.86 -9.97 0.66
C LEU A 209 -7.68 -9.13 -0.33
N ASN A 210 -7.09 -8.05 -0.83
CA ASN A 210 -7.62 -7.29 -1.96
C ASN A 210 -6.53 -7.21 -3.04
N VAL A 211 -6.83 -7.72 -4.23
CA VAL A 211 -5.93 -7.72 -5.39
C VAL A 211 -6.58 -6.93 -6.52
N PRO A 212 -5.91 -5.88 -7.04
CA PRO A 212 -6.39 -5.10 -8.18
C PRO A 212 -6.67 -6.00 -9.40
N PHE A 213 -7.93 -6.13 -9.78
CA PHE A 213 -8.40 -7.03 -10.84
C PHE A 213 -9.62 -6.48 -11.61
N SER A 214 -9.96 -5.20 -11.39
CA SER A 214 -10.98 -4.50 -12.15
C SER A 214 -10.41 -3.92 -13.46
N PHE A 215 -10.91 -4.43 -14.59
CA PHE A 215 -10.50 -4.02 -15.93
C PHE A 215 -11.52 -3.07 -16.57
N PRO A 216 -11.09 -1.91 -17.09
CA PRO A 216 -11.98 -0.96 -17.74
C PRO A 216 -12.48 -1.48 -19.09
N ALA A 217 -13.64 -0.97 -19.56
CA ALA A 217 -14.27 -1.44 -20.79
C ALA A 217 -13.36 -1.38 -22.03
N TYR A 218 -12.49 -0.36 -22.12
CA TYR A 218 -11.61 -0.12 -23.27
C TYR A 218 -10.46 -1.13 -23.46
N VAL A 219 -10.18 -2.01 -22.48
CA VAL A 219 -9.21 -3.11 -22.67
C VAL A 219 -9.85 -4.37 -23.25
N ASN A 220 -11.17 -4.39 -23.43
CA ASN A 220 -11.84 -5.51 -24.09
C ASN A 220 -11.52 -5.52 -25.59
N PRO A 221 -11.20 -6.68 -26.18
CA PRO A 221 -11.09 -6.83 -27.62
C PRO A 221 -12.39 -6.47 -28.31
N VAL A 222 -12.31 -5.74 -29.42
CA VAL A 222 -13.47 -5.34 -30.21
C VAL A 222 -13.69 -6.35 -31.33
N GLY A 223 -14.81 -7.07 -31.30
CA GLY A 223 -15.21 -8.05 -32.34
C GLY A 223 -15.90 -9.30 -31.78
N LYS A 224 -16.95 -9.80 -32.46
CA LYS A 224 -17.89 -10.84 -31.97
C LYS A 224 -17.33 -12.27 -31.78
N LYS A 225 -16.04 -12.53 -32.00
CA LYS A 225 -15.49 -13.92 -32.05
C LYS A 225 -14.19 -14.16 -31.27
N ILE A 226 -13.80 -13.26 -30.37
CA ILE A 226 -12.62 -13.51 -29.53
C ILE A 226 -13.11 -14.14 -28.23
N SER A 227 -12.90 -15.45 -28.08
CA SER A 227 -13.07 -16.10 -26.78
C SER A 227 -12.08 -15.48 -25.80
N LYS A 228 -12.60 -15.03 -24.66
CA LYS A 228 -11.86 -14.41 -23.59
C LYS A 228 -11.88 -15.33 -22.40
N ARG A 229 -10.71 -15.84 -22.01
CA ARG A 229 -10.58 -16.74 -20.87
C ARG A 229 -10.06 -15.96 -19.67
N GLU A 230 -10.84 -16.00 -18.61
CA GLU A 230 -10.46 -15.50 -17.30
C GLU A 230 -10.25 -16.68 -16.36
N LYS A 231 -9.10 -16.71 -15.68
CA LYS A 231 -8.75 -17.75 -14.71
C LYS A 231 -8.27 -17.12 -13.41
N ILE A 232 -8.79 -17.61 -12.28
CA ILE A 232 -8.32 -17.22 -10.96
C ILE A 232 -8.04 -18.50 -10.17
N PHE A 233 -6.81 -18.65 -9.71
CA PHE A 233 -6.39 -19.73 -8.83
C PHE A 233 -5.95 -19.14 -7.49
N LEU A 234 -6.60 -19.56 -6.41
CA LEU A 234 -6.28 -19.10 -5.06
C LEU A 234 -5.91 -20.31 -4.21
N LYS A 235 -4.74 -20.24 -3.57
CA LYS A 235 -4.27 -21.20 -2.59
C LYS A 235 -3.95 -20.46 -1.31
N VAL A 236 -4.58 -20.88 -0.21
CA VAL A 236 -4.42 -20.25 1.10
C VAL A 236 -3.87 -21.28 2.05
N ASN A 237 -2.78 -20.94 2.71
CA ASN A 237 -2.19 -21.70 3.81
C ASN A 237 -2.07 -20.77 5.01
N SER A 238 -2.88 -21.01 6.03
CA SER A 238 -2.83 -20.21 7.26
C SER A 238 -1.52 -20.37 8.02
N GLY A 239 -0.77 -21.46 7.80
CA GLY A 239 0.46 -21.78 8.53
C GLY A 239 0.23 -22.14 10.01
N THR A 240 -1.02 -22.10 10.49
CA THR A 240 -1.34 -22.24 11.92
C THR A 240 -1.64 -23.67 12.37
N GLY A 241 -1.81 -24.60 11.43
CA GLY A 241 -2.32 -25.95 11.70
C GLY A 241 -3.77 -25.99 12.19
N ARG A 242 -4.49 -24.86 12.15
CA ARG A 242 -5.89 -24.75 12.60
C ARG A 242 -6.84 -24.56 11.42
N GLU A 243 -8.10 -24.91 11.67
CA GLU A 243 -9.18 -24.81 10.69
C GLU A 243 -9.35 -23.38 10.18
N LEU A 244 -9.34 -23.26 8.85
CA LEU A 244 -9.63 -22.03 8.14
C LEU A 244 -11.11 -21.98 7.72
N LEU A 245 -11.77 -20.87 8.05
CA LEU A 245 -13.15 -20.58 7.70
C LEU A 245 -13.19 -19.41 6.72
N CYS A 246 -13.57 -19.68 5.47
CA CYS A 246 -13.81 -18.66 4.46
C CYS A 246 -15.03 -17.81 4.83
N ARG A 247 -14.95 -16.49 4.61
CA ARG A 247 -16.01 -15.54 4.97
C ARG A 247 -16.57 -14.83 3.76
N SER A 248 -15.71 -14.22 2.95
CA SER A 248 -16.10 -13.52 1.74
C SER A 248 -15.23 -13.90 0.55
N ILE A 249 -15.85 -14.02 -0.61
CA ILE A 249 -15.21 -14.29 -1.89
C ILE A 249 -15.93 -13.44 -2.93
N SER A 250 -15.20 -12.58 -3.62
CA SER A 250 -15.74 -11.70 -4.68
C SER A 250 -16.17 -12.43 -5.95
N HIS A 251 -15.48 -13.53 -6.28
CA HIS A 251 -15.65 -14.26 -7.54
C HIS A 251 -16.21 -15.67 -7.27
N PRO A 252 -16.92 -16.29 -8.23
CA PRO A 252 -17.54 -17.61 -8.05
C PRO A 252 -16.49 -18.74 -8.16
N LEU A 253 -15.63 -18.82 -7.15
CA LEU A 253 -14.58 -19.82 -7.03
C LEU A 253 -15.16 -21.20 -6.68
N LYS A 254 -14.66 -22.26 -7.33
CA LYS A 254 -14.91 -23.65 -6.95
C LYS A 254 -13.79 -24.16 -6.05
N GLU A 255 -14.14 -24.72 -4.89
CA GLU A 255 -13.17 -25.38 -4.01
C GLU A 255 -12.61 -26.64 -4.69
N LEU A 256 -11.30 -26.78 -4.69
CA LEU A 256 -10.60 -27.94 -5.26
C LEU A 256 -10.12 -28.89 -4.16
N THR A 257 -9.47 -28.34 -3.13
CA THR A 257 -8.95 -29.12 -2.00
C THR A 257 -9.14 -28.37 -0.70
N ARG A 258 -9.41 -29.13 0.38
CA ARG A 258 -9.47 -28.62 1.74
C ARG A 258 -8.75 -29.57 2.70
N GLU A 259 -7.67 -29.06 3.25
CA GLU A 259 -6.98 -29.60 4.41
C GLU A 259 -7.30 -28.70 5.62
N VAL A 260 -6.87 -29.10 6.82
CA VAL A 260 -7.15 -28.34 8.05
C VAL A 260 -6.70 -26.87 7.93
N SER A 261 -5.46 -26.61 7.53
CA SER A 261 -4.91 -25.26 7.41
C SER A 261 -4.75 -24.74 5.97
N LYS A 262 -5.11 -25.56 4.97
CA LYS A 262 -4.93 -25.22 3.55
C LYS A 262 -6.22 -25.39 2.77
N VAL A 263 -6.50 -24.44 1.90
CA VAL A 263 -7.63 -24.53 0.96
C VAL A 263 -7.17 -24.03 -0.41
N SER A 264 -7.67 -24.66 -1.46
CA SER A 264 -7.44 -24.21 -2.84
C SER A 264 -8.74 -24.06 -3.60
N PHE A 265 -8.76 -23.07 -4.47
CA PHE A 265 -9.91 -22.61 -5.21
C PHE A 265 -9.53 -22.33 -6.66
N LEU A 266 -10.45 -22.61 -7.58
CA LEU A 266 -10.31 -22.32 -9.00
C LEU A 266 -11.59 -21.70 -9.56
N TYR A 267 -11.43 -20.60 -10.27
CA TYR A 267 -12.40 -20.06 -11.19
C TYR A 267 -11.82 -20.06 -12.59
N GLU A 268 -12.62 -20.50 -13.54
CA GLU A 268 -12.28 -20.48 -14.95
C GLU A 268 -13.57 -20.30 -15.76
N ALA A 269 -13.61 -19.27 -16.59
CA ALA A 269 -14.76 -18.99 -17.43
C ALA A 269 -14.36 -18.31 -18.74
N GLU A 270 -15.19 -18.51 -19.77
CA GLU A 270 -15.21 -17.62 -20.93
C GLU A 270 -16.12 -16.43 -20.63
N VAL A 271 -15.59 -15.21 -20.71
CA VAL A 271 -16.29 -14.01 -20.24
C VAL A 271 -16.58 -13.03 -21.40
N PRO A 272 -17.81 -12.48 -21.51
CA PRO A 272 -18.15 -11.53 -22.57
C PRO A 272 -17.57 -10.13 -22.33
N VAL A 273 -17.20 -9.80 -21.08
CA VAL A 273 -16.52 -8.59 -20.62
C VAL A 273 -15.58 -9.00 -19.49
N TRP A 274 -14.39 -8.40 -19.41
CA TRP A 274 -13.47 -8.63 -18.29
C TRP A 274 -14.06 -8.21 -16.94
N SER A 275 -13.59 -8.82 -15.85
CA SER A 275 -14.03 -8.48 -14.49
C SER A 275 -13.95 -6.97 -14.21
N ASN A 276 -15.03 -6.42 -13.63
CA ASN A 276 -15.17 -4.99 -13.29
C ASN A 276 -15.03 -4.72 -11.78
N ALA A 277 -14.69 -5.75 -11.00
CA ALA A 277 -14.47 -5.66 -9.57
C ALA A 277 -13.11 -6.27 -9.21
N ASP A 278 -12.46 -5.70 -8.20
CA ASP A 278 -11.22 -6.25 -7.67
C ASP A 278 -11.47 -7.59 -6.98
N PHE A 279 -10.41 -8.41 -6.92
CA PHE A 279 -10.49 -9.68 -6.24
C PHE A 279 -10.34 -9.48 -4.74
N THR A 280 -11.45 -9.63 -4.03
CA THR A 280 -11.47 -9.69 -2.56
C THR A 280 -11.70 -11.12 -2.07
N PHE A 281 -10.92 -11.50 -1.06
CA PHE A 281 -11.04 -12.76 -0.34
C PHE A 281 -10.81 -12.52 1.14
N SER A 282 -11.70 -13.05 2.00
CA SER A 282 -11.47 -13.01 3.45
C SER A 282 -11.68 -14.35 4.14
N TYR A 283 -10.84 -14.60 5.14
CA TYR A 283 -10.90 -15.81 5.95
C TYR A 283 -10.61 -15.53 7.43
N THR A 284 -11.11 -16.40 8.29
CA THR A 284 -10.81 -16.43 9.72
C THR A 284 -10.14 -17.74 10.08
N VAL A 285 -9.17 -17.69 10.99
CA VAL A 285 -8.60 -18.88 11.61
C VAL A 285 -9.37 -19.12 12.92
N ASN A 286 -9.95 -20.32 13.07
CA ASN A 286 -10.74 -20.63 14.27
C ASN A 286 -9.85 -20.72 15.51
N SER A 287 -10.12 -19.89 16.53
CA SER A 287 -9.45 -19.97 17.82
C SER A 287 -10.28 -19.33 18.94
N SER A 288 -10.29 -19.97 20.12
CA SER A 288 -10.80 -19.42 21.37
C SER A 288 -9.76 -18.56 22.13
N ASP A 289 -8.47 -18.85 21.93
CA ASP A 289 -7.37 -18.32 22.74
C ASP A 289 -6.28 -17.66 21.90
N ILE A 290 -5.42 -16.87 22.55
CA ILE A 290 -4.16 -16.42 21.94
C ILE A 290 -3.32 -17.66 21.67
N PHE A 291 -2.85 -17.81 20.43
CA PHE A 291 -1.99 -18.93 20.06
C PHE A 291 -0.83 -18.44 19.20
N GLY A 292 0.31 -19.09 19.33
CA GLY A 292 1.48 -18.80 18.52
C GLY A 292 2.22 -20.08 18.16
N GLY A 293 3.22 -19.94 17.31
CA GLY A 293 4.04 -21.06 16.89
C GLY A 293 5.37 -20.59 16.33
N VAL A 294 6.21 -21.58 16.06
CA VAL A 294 7.52 -21.39 15.42
C VAL A 294 7.52 -22.25 14.18
N LEU A 295 7.80 -21.64 13.03
CA LEU A 295 8.15 -22.37 11.83
C LEU A 295 9.66 -22.36 11.71
N LEU A 296 10.24 -23.52 11.41
CA LEU A 296 11.66 -23.68 11.13
C LEU A 296 11.80 -24.21 9.70
N GLN A 297 12.70 -23.60 8.93
CA GLN A 297 13.03 -24.04 7.58
C GLN A 297 14.55 -24.10 7.44
N SER A 298 15.06 -25.31 7.20
CA SER A 298 16.45 -25.53 6.82
C SER A 298 16.68 -25.07 5.38
N PRO A 299 17.89 -24.58 5.04
CA PRO A 299 18.23 -24.17 3.68
C PRO A 299 18.20 -25.35 2.73
N PHE A 300 17.85 -25.13 1.46
CA PHE A 300 18.00 -26.16 0.43
C PHE A 300 19.47 -26.26 -0.01
N SER A 301 19.90 -27.45 -0.45
CA SER A 301 21.30 -27.73 -0.82
C SER A 301 21.88 -26.88 -1.96
N ARG A 302 21.07 -26.02 -2.59
CA ARG A 302 21.45 -25.11 -3.69
C ARG A 302 21.03 -23.66 -3.47
N ASP A 303 20.50 -23.32 -2.29
CA ASP A 303 20.20 -21.93 -2.01
C ASP A 303 21.49 -21.11 -1.89
N PHE A 304 21.44 -19.88 -2.41
CA PHE A 304 22.52 -18.91 -2.19
C PHE A 304 22.70 -18.63 -0.69
N ASP A 305 21.61 -18.74 0.07
CA ASP A 305 21.59 -18.58 1.51
C ASP A 305 21.53 -19.95 2.22
N GLN A 306 22.61 -20.30 2.91
CA GLN A 306 22.76 -21.56 3.65
C GLN A 306 22.36 -21.44 5.13
N ARG A 307 21.53 -20.44 5.49
CA ARG A 307 21.08 -20.23 6.86
C ARG A 307 19.77 -20.95 7.16
N GLU A 308 19.63 -21.38 8.41
CA GLU A 308 18.33 -21.77 8.94
C GLU A 308 17.45 -20.52 9.11
N MET A 309 16.22 -20.62 8.62
CA MET A 309 15.20 -19.60 8.81
C MET A 309 14.24 -20.06 9.88
N PHE A 310 13.90 -19.18 10.80
CA PHE A 310 12.76 -19.37 11.68
C PHE A 310 11.76 -18.23 11.50
N CYS A 311 10.48 -18.54 11.74
CA CYS A 311 9.39 -17.59 11.78
C CYS A 311 8.60 -17.80 13.07
N PHE A 312 8.65 -16.85 14.00
CA PHE A 312 7.70 -16.84 15.13
C PHE A 312 6.43 -16.13 14.69
N TYR A 313 5.29 -16.74 14.94
CA TYR A 313 4.01 -16.09 14.77
C TYR A 313 3.20 -16.11 16.06
N LEU A 314 2.45 -15.05 16.33
CA LEU A 314 1.48 -14.98 17.42
C LEU A 314 0.18 -14.43 16.85
N PHE A 315 -0.94 -15.10 17.09
CA PHE A 315 -2.30 -14.70 16.75
C PHE A 315 -3.10 -14.45 18.03
N SER A 316 -3.83 -13.34 18.06
CA SER A 316 -4.84 -13.05 19.09
C SER A 316 -6.20 -13.00 18.42
N VAL A 317 -7.19 -13.47 19.16
CA VAL A 317 -8.57 -13.56 18.70
C VAL A 317 -9.23 -12.19 18.80
N ASN A 318 -10.35 -12.02 18.09
CA ASN A 318 -11.30 -10.95 18.34
C ASN A 318 -11.91 -11.13 19.74
N ILE A 319 -11.20 -10.66 20.77
CA ILE A 319 -11.61 -10.78 22.16
C ILE A 319 -12.53 -9.58 22.46
N GLN A 320 -13.82 -9.74 22.19
CA GLN A 320 -14.85 -8.73 22.49
C GLN A 320 -15.00 -8.44 24.01
N SER A 321 -14.32 -9.17 24.90
CA SER A 321 -14.63 -9.15 26.34
C SER A 321 -13.45 -9.14 27.32
N ARG A 322 -12.23 -8.75 26.93
CA ARG A 322 -11.15 -8.49 27.90
C ARG A 322 -10.98 -6.99 28.16
N LYS A 323 -10.70 -6.65 29.42
CA LYS A 323 -10.31 -5.30 29.87
C LYS A 323 -9.25 -4.73 28.91
N VAL A 324 -9.65 -3.75 28.12
CA VAL A 324 -8.71 -2.93 27.34
C VAL A 324 -7.83 -2.21 28.36
N PHE A 325 -6.51 -2.20 28.15
CA PHE A 325 -5.63 -1.41 29.02
C PHE A 325 -6.08 0.04 29.04
N ARG A 326 -6.07 0.64 30.23
CA ARG A 326 -6.16 2.10 30.38
C ARG A 326 -5.02 2.73 29.59
N LYS A 327 -5.28 3.90 29.03
CA LYS A 327 -4.31 4.63 28.22
C LYS A 327 -4.07 6.00 28.81
N ASP A 328 -2.82 6.43 28.74
CA ASP A 328 -2.42 7.81 29.02
C ASP A 328 -1.92 8.41 27.70
N ILE A 329 -2.70 9.32 27.12
CA ILE A 329 -2.52 9.78 25.75
C ILE A 329 -2.12 11.26 25.70
N VAL A 330 -1.03 11.58 25.03
CA VAL A 330 -0.66 12.98 24.75
C VAL A 330 -0.75 13.25 23.26
N PHE A 331 -1.61 14.17 22.86
CA PHE A 331 -1.73 14.64 21.49
C PHE A 331 -0.83 15.86 21.28
N LEU A 332 0.15 15.75 20.39
CA LEU A 332 1.02 16.82 19.94
C LEU A 332 0.52 17.31 18.59
N ILE A 333 -0.04 18.52 18.55
CA ILE A 333 -0.64 19.10 17.35
C ILE A 333 0.21 20.27 16.88
N ASP A 334 0.75 20.15 15.67
CA ASP A 334 1.43 21.24 15.01
C ASP A 334 0.43 22.34 14.65
N ILE A 335 0.73 23.56 15.08
CA ILE A 335 -0.02 24.79 14.78
C ILE A 335 0.88 25.81 14.10
N SER A 336 1.93 25.36 13.40
CA SER A 336 2.77 26.22 12.57
C SER A 336 1.97 26.87 11.43
N GLY A 337 2.53 27.93 10.84
CA GLY A 337 1.86 28.68 9.79
C GLY A 337 1.48 27.85 8.55
N SER A 338 2.17 26.73 8.28
CA SER A 338 1.87 25.82 7.16
C SER A 338 0.57 25.05 7.34
N MET A 339 0.17 24.80 8.59
CA MET A 339 -1.07 24.10 8.92
C MET A 339 -2.34 24.92 8.62
N ARG A 340 -2.21 26.21 8.25
CA ARG A 340 -3.34 27.11 8.02
C ARG A 340 -4.34 26.57 7.00
N GLY A 341 -5.64 26.66 7.33
CA GLY A 341 -6.74 26.25 6.45
C GLY A 341 -7.15 24.80 6.70
N ASP A 342 -7.43 24.09 5.61
CA ASP A 342 -7.96 22.72 5.65
C ASP A 342 -7.11 21.72 6.47
N PRO A 343 -5.76 21.78 6.48
CA PRO A 343 -4.96 20.86 7.29
C PRO A 343 -5.26 20.95 8.80
N LEU A 344 -5.25 22.15 9.37
CA LEU A 344 -5.55 22.36 10.79
C LEU A 344 -7.02 22.09 11.09
N GLU A 345 -7.95 22.49 10.22
CA GLU A 345 -9.38 22.27 10.43
C GLU A 345 -9.74 20.79 10.44
N ASN A 346 -9.22 20.00 9.49
CA ASN A 346 -9.41 18.55 9.48
C ASN A 346 -8.74 17.88 10.70
N THR A 347 -7.60 18.40 11.14
CA THR A 347 -6.90 17.92 12.34
C THR A 347 -7.71 18.20 13.62
N LYS A 348 -8.30 19.39 13.76
CA LYS A 348 -9.22 19.73 14.88
C LYS A 348 -10.39 18.77 14.94
N ASN A 349 -11.10 18.62 13.82
CA ASN A 349 -12.25 17.74 13.72
C ASN A 349 -11.89 16.27 14.06
N ALA A 350 -10.74 15.80 13.57
CA ALA A 350 -10.25 14.47 13.89
C ALA A 350 -9.82 14.32 15.37
N LEU A 351 -9.23 15.34 15.97
CA LEU A 351 -8.86 15.34 17.39
C LEU A 351 -10.11 15.27 18.28
N VAL A 352 -11.10 16.13 18.07
CA VAL A 352 -12.36 16.15 18.84
C VAL A 352 -13.11 14.81 18.71
N ALA A 353 -13.20 14.28 17.48
CA ALA A 353 -13.78 12.96 17.25
C ALA A 353 -12.99 11.82 17.93
N SER A 354 -11.68 11.99 18.16
CA SER A 354 -10.87 11.01 18.89
C SER A 354 -11.07 11.10 20.40
N LEU A 355 -11.14 12.32 20.95
CA LEU A 355 -11.37 12.55 22.37
C LEU A 355 -12.72 11.98 22.83
N SER A 356 -13.77 12.13 22.01
CA SER A 356 -15.10 11.57 22.29
C SER A 356 -15.18 10.03 22.25
N LYS A 357 -14.17 9.36 21.70
CA LYS A 357 -14.07 7.88 21.65
C LYS A 357 -13.23 7.29 22.78
N LEU A 358 -12.58 8.11 23.59
CA LEU A 358 -11.80 7.63 24.73
C LEU A 358 -12.70 7.01 25.80
N ASN A 359 -12.20 6.00 26.50
CA ASN A 359 -12.93 5.45 27.63
C ASN A 359 -12.83 6.42 28.81
N PRO A 360 -13.84 6.55 29.68
CA PRO A 360 -13.77 7.45 30.85
C PRO A 360 -12.63 7.16 31.84
N GLN A 361 -12.00 5.98 31.73
CA GLN A 361 -10.86 5.55 32.55
C GLN A 361 -9.50 5.83 31.88
N ASP A 362 -9.50 6.27 30.62
CA ASP A 362 -8.31 6.74 29.94
C ASP A 362 -8.00 8.18 30.38
N SER A 363 -6.72 8.54 30.41
CA SER A 363 -6.27 9.92 30.63
C SER A 363 -5.73 10.50 29.34
N PHE A 364 -5.89 11.82 29.16
CA PHE A 364 -5.34 12.51 28.01
C PHE A 364 -4.77 13.89 28.36
N ASN A 365 -3.96 14.41 27.45
CA ASN A 365 -3.56 15.82 27.40
C ASN A 365 -3.33 16.25 25.94
N ILE A 366 -3.39 17.54 25.69
CA ILE A 366 -3.19 18.14 24.36
C ILE A 366 -2.09 19.19 24.49
N ILE A 367 -1.13 19.15 23.58
CA ILE A 367 -0.06 20.13 23.45
C ILE A 367 -0.11 20.63 22.01
N ALA A 368 -0.55 21.87 21.84
CA ALA A 368 -0.39 22.58 20.58
C ALA A 368 1.02 23.18 20.53
N PHE A 369 1.70 23.08 19.39
CA PHE A 369 3.07 23.57 19.28
C PHE A 369 3.37 24.23 17.93
N ASN A 370 4.27 25.20 17.96
CA ASN A 370 4.89 25.83 16.82
C ASN A 370 6.37 26.10 17.19
N GLY A 371 6.79 27.37 17.33
CA GLY A 371 8.02 27.72 18.04
C GLY A 371 7.91 27.63 19.57
N GLU A 372 6.69 27.70 20.10
CA GLU A 372 6.34 27.59 21.52
C GLU A 372 5.40 26.40 21.75
N ILE A 373 4.98 26.18 23.02
CA ILE A 373 4.02 25.14 23.39
C ILE A 373 2.86 25.74 24.19
N HIS A 374 1.65 25.28 23.88
CA HIS A 374 0.43 25.59 24.63
C HIS A 374 -0.17 24.27 25.14
N LEU A 375 -0.31 24.15 26.46
CA LEU A 375 -0.87 22.96 27.09
C LEU A 375 -2.35 23.17 27.40
N PHE A 376 -3.17 22.18 27.10
CA PHE A 376 -4.55 22.12 27.59
C PHE A 376 -4.58 22.04 29.13
N SER A 377 -3.69 21.24 29.71
CA SER A 377 -3.59 21.06 31.16
C SER A 377 -2.14 20.83 31.60
N SER A 378 -1.80 21.26 32.82
CA SER A 378 -0.48 20.99 33.43
C SER A 378 -0.29 19.54 33.85
N THR A 379 -1.39 18.80 34.03
CA THR A 379 -1.41 17.38 34.41
C THR A 379 -2.32 16.57 33.49
N MET A 380 -2.12 15.26 33.42
CA MET A 380 -3.01 14.34 32.70
C MET A 380 -4.45 14.43 33.25
N LYS A 381 -5.45 14.45 32.36
CA LYS A 381 -6.87 14.54 32.72
C LYS A 381 -7.61 13.28 32.31
N LEU A 382 -8.44 12.73 33.20
CA LEU A 382 -9.35 11.65 32.85
C LEU A 382 -10.31 12.10 31.75
N ALA A 383 -10.64 11.20 30.83
CA ALA A 383 -11.57 11.44 29.71
C ALA A 383 -13.04 11.44 30.17
N THR A 384 -13.36 12.25 31.17
CA THR A 384 -14.76 12.52 31.56
C THR A 384 -15.44 13.37 30.49
N MET A 385 -16.77 13.31 30.41
CA MET A 385 -17.53 14.13 29.45
C MET A 385 -17.23 15.62 29.61
N GLU A 386 -17.07 16.10 30.85
CA GLU A 386 -16.70 17.48 31.16
C GLU A 386 -15.29 17.83 30.67
N ALA A 387 -14.29 16.97 30.93
CA ALA A 387 -12.93 17.21 30.48
C ALA A 387 -12.81 17.20 28.95
N VAL A 388 -13.55 16.32 28.28
CA VAL A 388 -13.63 16.28 26.80
C VAL A 388 -14.31 17.53 26.24
N SER A 389 -15.37 18.03 26.88
CA SER A 389 -16.01 19.30 26.49
C SER A 389 -15.04 20.47 26.64
N ASN A 390 -14.39 20.61 27.79
CA ASN A 390 -13.42 21.67 28.06
C ASN A 390 -12.23 21.61 27.09
N ALA A 391 -11.78 20.41 26.73
CA ALA A 391 -10.74 20.21 25.74
C ALA A 391 -11.18 20.60 24.32
N THR A 392 -12.45 20.37 23.97
CA THR A 392 -13.02 20.78 22.68
C THR A 392 -13.04 22.30 22.57
N ASP A 393 -13.54 22.99 23.61
CA ASP A 393 -13.53 24.47 23.65
C ASP A 393 -12.10 25.02 23.60
N TRP A 394 -11.17 24.40 24.33
CA TRP A 394 -9.76 24.78 24.30
C TRP A 394 -9.15 24.59 22.91
N VAL A 395 -9.50 23.50 22.21
CA VAL A 395 -9.03 23.21 20.85
C VAL A 395 -9.48 24.30 19.87
N ASP A 396 -10.75 24.71 19.95
CA ASP A 396 -11.29 25.73 19.05
C ASP A 396 -10.60 27.08 19.23
N ILE A 397 -10.28 27.45 20.48
CA ILE A 397 -9.65 28.72 20.84
C ILE A 397 -8.13 28.73 20.57
N ASN A 398 -7.41 27.65 20.90
CA ASN A 398 -5.94 27.68 20.98
C ASN A 398 -5.23 27.07 19.77
N LEU A 399 -5.89 26.22 18.97
CA LEU A 399 -5.27 25.70 17.74
C LEU A 399 -5.42 26.73 16.63
N VAL A 400 -4.47 27.67 16.57
CA VAL A 400 -4.39 28.74 15.57
C VAL A 400 -3.05 28.67 14.86
N ALA A 401 -3.08 28.57 13.53
CA ALA A 401 -1.89 28.40 12.70
C ALA A 401 -1.01 29.66 12.67
N ASP A 402 0.15 29.61 13.34
CA ASP A 402 1.14 30.67 13.36
C ASP A 402 2.57 30.16 13.67
N GLY A 403 3.58 30.93 13.26
CA GLY A 403 4.98 30.67 13.61
C GLY A 403 5.63 29.49 12.87
N GLY A 404 6.79 29.08 13.37
CA GLY A 404 7.59 27.95 12.84
C GLY A 404 7.26 26.61 13.51
N THR A 405 8.13 25.63 13.37
CA THR A 405 7.90 24.25 13.86
C THR A 405 9.03 23.80 14.77
N ASN A 406 8.72 23.39 16.01
CA ASN A 406 9.66 22.80 16.96
C ASN A 406 9.07 21.53 17.56
N ILE A 407 9.57 20.38 17.13
CA ILE A 407 9.07 19.06 17.56
C ILE A 407 9.73 18.61 18.88
N LEU A 408 10.92 19.10 19.21
CA LEU A 408 11.67 18.63 20.38
C LEU A 408 11.02 19.10 21.70
N LEU A 409 10.60 20.36 21.76
CA LEU A 409 9.95 20.95 22.94
C LEU A 409 8.67 20.18 23.37
N PRO A 410 7.67 19.97 22.50
CA PRO A 410 6.45 19.25 22.85
C PRO A 410 6.72 17.78 23.18
N LEU A 411 7.66 17.11 22.50
CA LEU A 411 8.05 15.73 22.83
C LEU A 411 8.61 15.63 24.25
N ASN A 412 9.54 16.51 24.63
CA ASN A 412 10.10 16.50 25.98
C ASN A 412 9.02 16.77 27.04
N GLN A 413 8.05 17.64 26.75
CA GLN A 413 6.94 17.92 27.65
C GLN A 413 5.99 16.71 27.76
N ALA A 414 5.70 16.02 26.67
CA ALA A 414 4.91 14.78 26.68
C ALA A 414 5.61 13.69 27.51
N MET A 415 6.92 13.51 27.34
CA MET A 415 7.70 12.56 28.14
C MET A 415 7.63 12.87 29.63
N LYS A 416 7.63 14.16 30.04
CA LYS A 416 7.44 14.56 31.44
C LYS A 416 6.04 14.25 31.96
N LEU A 417 5.00 14.54 31.18
CA LEU A 417 3.61 14.25 31.56
C LEU A 417 3.35 12.75 31.75
N LEU A 418 4.05 11.92 30.97
CA LEU A 418 3.92 10.46 31.00
C LEU A 418 4.94 9.77 31.91
N ALA A 419 5.81 10.52 32.59
CA ALA A 419 6.88 9.94 33.43
C ALA A 419 6.32 9.17 34.64
N GLU A 420 5.19 9.62 35.17
CA GLU A 420 4.52 9.02 36.34
C GLU A 420 3.43 8.01 35.95
N THR A 421 3.33 7.63 34.67
CA THR A 421 2.31 6.67 34.20
C THR A 421 2.53 5.29 34.83
N THR A 422 1.53 4.84 35.59
CA THR A 422 1.46 3.50 36.20
C THR A 422 0.18 2.79 35.76
N ASP A 423 0.28 1.50 35.41
CA ASP A 423 -0.89 0.66 35.06
C ASP A 423 -1.77 1.20 33.91
N SER A 424 -1.15 1.96 33.01
CA SER A 424 -1.70 2.46 31.76
C SER A 424 -0.67 2.33 30.63
N ILE A 425 -1.13 2.30 29.37
CA ILE A 425 -0.25 2.35 28.20
C ILE A 425 -0.01 3.82 27.83
N PRO A 426 1.22 4.33 27.94
CA PRO A 426 1.55 5.70 27.53
C PRO A 426 1.66 5.78 26.00
N LEU A 427 0.91 6.71 25.40
CA LEU A 427 0.85 6.95 23.96
C LEU A 427 1.08 8.43 23.67
N ILE A 428 1.89 8.71 22.64
CA ILE A 428 2.10 10.04 22.10
C ILE A 428 1.65 10.02 20.64
N PHE A 429 0.74 10.90 20.25
CA PHE A 429 0.38 11.11 18.85
C PHE A 429 0.95 12.45 18.39
N LEU A 430 1.87 12.43 17.44
CA LEU A 430 2.45 13.61 16.81
C LEU A 430 1.84 13.82 15.43
N ILE A 431 1.16 14.95 15.24
CA ILE A 431 0.53 15.33 13.98
C ILE A 431 1.18 16.63 13.49
N THR A 432 1.80 16.60 12.32
CA THR A 432 2.59 17.73 11.78
C THR A 432 2.63 17.70 10.25
N ASP A 433 2.66 18.87 9.62
CA ASP A 433 2.97 19.04 8.19
C ASP A 433 4.39 19.57 7.94
N GLY A 434 5.14 19.84 9.01
CA GLY A 434 6.41 20.52 9.00
C GLY A 434 7.63 19.59 8.92
N ALA A 435 8.78 20.20 8.67
CA ALA A 435 10.09 19.58 8.77
C ALA A 435 10.92 20.36 9.79
N VAL A 436 11.86 19.67 10.45
CA VAL A 436 12.76 20.26 11.46
C VAL A 436 14.20 19.99 11.05
N GLU A 437 15.12 20.88 11.43
CA GLU A 437 16.55 20.71 11.08
C GLU A 437 17.28 19.75 12.03
N ASP A 438 16.78 19.55 13.25
CA ASP A 438 17.45 18.83 14.33
C ASP A 438 17.00 17.36 14.50
N GLU A 439 16.53 16.73 13.43
CA GLU A 439 15.99 15.36 13.37
C GLU A 439 16.86 14.31 14.07
N ARG A 440 18.18 14.35 13.80
CA ARG A 440 19.16 13.42 14.42
C ARG A 440 19.22 13.61 15.93
N LYS A 441 19.17 14.86 16.39
CA LYS A 441 19.21 15.20 17.81
C LYS A 441 17.95 14.70 18.50
N ILE A 442 16.78 14.94 17.93
CA ILE A 442 15.49 14.43 18.42
C ILE A 442 15.54 12.91 18.54
N CYS A 443 15.94 12.22 17.48
CA CYS A 443 16.05 10.75 17.48
C CYS A 443 17.00 10.24 18.57
N ASN A 444 18.14 10.90 18.79
CA ASN A 444 19.11 10.48 19.81
C ASN A 444 18.57 10.70 21.23
N ILE A 445 17.87 11.81 21.48
CA ILE A 445 17.24 12.09 22.78
C ILE A 445 16.16 11.05 23.07
N MET A 446 15.29 10.76 22.10
CA MET A 446 14.23 9.74 22.25
C MET A 446 14.81 8.33 22.46
N LYS A 447 15.91 7.98 21.79
CA LYS A 447 16.68 6.75 22.07
C LYS A 447 17.27 6.73 23.48
N GLY A 448 17.66 7.89 24.02
CA GLY A 448 18.15 8.02 25.39
C GLY A 448 17.08 7.66 26.42
N TYR A 449 15.87 8.18 26.25
CA TYR A 449 14.72 7.85 27.11
C TYR A 449 14.35 6.35 27.11
N LEU A 450 14.56 5.65 25.99
CA LEU A 450 14.32 4.20 25.90
C LEU A 450 15.33 3.36 26.69
N LYS A 451 16.54 3.89 26.92
CA LYS A 451 17.63 3.15 27.59
C LYS A 451 17.63 3.31 29.11
N SER A 452 16.94 4.31 29.66
CA SER A 452 16.98 4.65 31.09
C SER A 452 16.17 3.71 32.02
N GLY A 453 15.78 2.52 31.55
CA GLY A 453 15.64 1.31 32.37
C GLY A 453 14.38 1.14 33.24
N ASP A 454 13.79 2.22 33.79
CA ASP A 454 12.92 2.06 34.98
C ASP A 454 11.42 2.38 34.77
N SER A 455 10.99 2.81 33.58
CA SER A 455 9.56 3.13 33.30
C SER A 455 9.08 2.63 31.95
N ILE A 456 7.76 2.42 31.81
CA ILE A 456 7.11 2.07 30.55
C ILE A 456 7.35 3.22 29.56
N CYS A 457 8.13 2.99 28.50
CA CYS A 457 8.40 4.03 27.52
C CYS A 457 7.12 4.34 26.71
N PRO A 458 6.76 5.63 26.54
CA PRO A 458 5.67 6.05 25.68
C PRO A 458 5.85 5.56 24.25
N ARG A 459 4.75 5.09 23.65
CA ARG A 459 4.74 4.77 22.22
C ARG A 459 4.50 6.02 21.41
N ILE A 460 5.38 6.30 20.44
CA ILE A 460 5.27 7.50 19.60
C ILE A 460 4.64 7.12 18.26
N CYS A 461 3.41 7.56 18.04
CA CYS A 461 2.72 7.44 16.76
C CYS A 461 2.78 8.79 16.04
N THR A 462 3.01 8.78 14.73
CA THR A 462 3.21 10.00 13.93
C THR A 462 2.28 10.01 12.72
N LEU A 463 1.68 11.15 12.42
CA LEU A 463 0.94 11.41 11.19
C LEU A 463 1.59 12.59 10.48
N GLY A 464 2.20 12.32 9.32
CA GLY A 464 2.74 13.37 8.45
C GLY A 464 1.67 13.90 7.52
N ILE A 465 1.52 15.22 7.43
CA ILE A 465 0.55 15.88 6.56
C ILE A 465 1.27 16.57 5.38
N GLY A 466 0.72 16.43 4.19
CA GLY A 466 1.23 17.06 2.97
C GLY A 466 2.52 16.42 2.43
N SER A 467 2.97 16.90 1.28
CA SER A 467 4.17 16.39 0.59
C SER A 467 5.49 16.99 1.09
N TYR A 468 5.45 18.12 1.79
CA TYR A 468 6.64 18.86 2.26
C TYR A 468 7.14 18.39 3.63
N CYS A 469 6.30 17.66 4.38
CA CYS A 469 6.67 17.03 5.63
C CYS A 469 7.83 16.03 5.44
N ASN A 470 8.78 15.98 6.39
CA ASN A 470 9.80 14.94 6.38
C ASN A 470 9.25 13.59 6.89
N HIS A 471 8.57 12.89 5.98
CA HIS A 471 8.00 11.57 6.18
C HIS A 471 9.01 10.50 6.61
N TYR A 472 10.26 10.62 6.19
CA TYR A 472 11.32 9.68 6.59
C TYR A 472 11.66 9.84 8.06
N PHE A 473 11.82 11.09 8.52
CA PHE A 473 12.07 11.40 9.92
C PHE A 473 10.92 10.95 10.81
N LEU A 474 9.67 11.26 10.48
CA LEU A 474 8.51 10.84 11.27
C LEU A 474 8.42 9.32 11.39
N ARG A 475 8.65 8.60 10.29
CA ARG A 475 8.70 7.14 10.29
C ARG A 475 9.82 6.60 11.19
N MET A 476 11.00 7.22 11.15
CA MET A 476 12.12 6.88 12.01
C MET A 476 11.79 7.13 13.49
N LEU A 477 11.15 8.26 13.80
CA LEU A 477 10.74 8.63 15.15
C LEU A 477 9.69 7.65 15.70
N ALA A 478 8.67 7.31 14.91
CA ALA A 478 7.68 6.31 15.30
C ALA A 478 8.32 4.93 15.52
N HIS A 479 9.29 4.56 14.68
CA HIS A 479 10.04 3.32 14.85
C HIS A 479 10.85 3.30 16.15
N ILE A 480 11.55 4.40 16.47
CA ILE A 480 12.27 4.55 17.73
C ILE A 480 11.31 4.40 18.90
N GLY A 481 10.19 5.14 18.88
CA GLY A 481 9.16 5.08 19.90
C GLY A 481 8.25 3.85 19.85
N MET A 482 8.57 2.80 19.08
CA MET A 482 7.76 1.57 18.98
C MET A 482 6.26 1.82 18.67
N GLY A 483 5.94 2.89 17.95
CA GLY A 483 4.58 3.25 17.55
C GLY A 483 4.36 3.13 16.04
N HIS A 484 3.30 3.77 15.56
CA HIS A 484 2.86 3.70 14.17
C HIS A 484 3.12 4.99 13.40
N TYR A 485 3.33 4.87 12.10
CA TYR A 485 3.45 6.01 11.19
C TYR A 485 2.40 5.89 10.09
N ASP A 486 1.75 7.01 9.78
CA ASP A 486 0.84 7.15 8.64
C ASP A 486 1.09 8.50 7.95
N ALA A 487 0.58 8.67 6.74
CA ALA A 487 0.79 9.88 5.94
C ALA A 487 -0.45 10.31 5.16
N ALA A 488 -0.87 11.55 5.36
CA ALA A 488 -1.98 12.17 4.64
C ALA A 488 -1.43 13.18 3.60
N TYR A 489 -1.41 12.80 2.32
CA TYR A 489 -0.93 13.70 1.26
C TYR A 489 -1.98 14.73 0.83
N ASP A 490 -3.26 14.40 1.02
CA ASP A 490 -4.41 15.25 0.68
C ASP A 490 -5.19 15.63 1.95
N ALA A 491 -5.64 16.88 2.05
CA ALA A 491 -6.31 17.39 3.25
C ALA A 491 -7.56 16.58 3.63
N ASP A 492 -8.34 16.16 2.63
CA ASP A 492 -9.56 15.37 2.80
C ASP A 492 -9.32 14.00 3.46
N THR A 493 -8.09 13.48 3.37
CA THR A 493 -7.73 12.18 3.93
C THR A 493 -7.26 12.27 5.39
N ILE A 494 -6.92 13.47 5.88
CA ILE A 494 -6.37 13.68 7.24
C ILE A 494 -7.29 13.10 8.29
N TYR A 495 -8.59 13.40 8.21
CA TYR A 495 -9.56 12.92 9.19
C TYR A 495 -9.58 11.40 9.28
N PHE A 496 -9.73 10.72 8.14
CA PHE A 496 -9.80 9.26 8.10
C PHE A 496 -8.51 8.59 8.58
N LEU A 497 -7.35 9.09 8.13
CA LEU A 497 -6.04 8.52 8.46
C LEU A 497 -5.68 8.73 9.92
N MET A 498 -5.97 9.91 10.49
CA MET A 498 -5.78 10.17 11.92
C MET A 498 -6.66 9.26 12.77
N GLN A 499 -7.95 9.11 12.41
CA GLN A 499 -8.85 8.19 13.09
C GLN A 499 -8.36 6.75 13.03
N ARG A 500 -7.87 6.30 11.85
CA ARG A 500 -7.28 4.97 11.65
C ARG A 500 -6.06 4.76 12.55
N LEU A 501 -5.14 5.73 12.55
CA LEU A 501 -3.92 5.70 13.36
C LEU A 501 -4.25 5.62 14.86
N ILE A 502 -5.13 6.49 15.36
CA ILE A 502 -5.50 6.55 16.78
C ILE A 502 -6.22 5.30 17.22
N THR A 503 -7.20 4.82 16.44
CA THR A 503 -7.92 3.60 16.78
C THR A 503 -6.94 2.43 16.82
N SER A 504 -6.01 2.35 15.86
CA SER A 504 -5.03 1.25 15.82
C SER A 504 -4.06 1.28 16.98
N ALA A 505 -3.52 2.45 17.28
CA ALA A 505 -2.60 2.65 18.38
C ALA A 505 -3.23 2.44 19.77
N SER A 506 -4.51 2.77 19.92
CA SER A 506 -5.25 2.70 21.20
C SER A 506 -5.82 1.32 21.50
N SER A 507 -5.92 0.49 20.48
CA SER A 507 -6.40 -0.88 20.53
C SER A 507 -5.23 -1.78 20.93
N VAL A 508 -4.87 -1.89 22.22
CA VAL A 508 -3.77 -2.75 22.69
C VAL A 508 -4.31 -3.92 23.51
N ILE A 509 -4.01 -5.17 23.10
CA ILE A 509 -4.32 -6.40 23.87
C ILE A 509 -3.09 -6.99 24.57
N LEU A 510 -1.89 -6.80 24.01
CA LEU A 510 -0.63 -7.26 24.60
C LEU A 510 0.39 -6.11 24.60
N ALA A 511 1.10 -5.97 25.70
CA ALA A 511 2.20 -5.02 25.87
C ALA A 511 3.44 -5.72 26.42
N ASN A 512 4.63 -5.21 26.09
CA ASN A 512 5.92 -5.70 26.59
C ASN A 512 6.15 -7.21 26.40
N VAL A 513 5.77 -7.76 25.24
CA VAL A 513 6.04 -9.16 24.89
C VAL A 513 7.56 -9.36 24.82
N LYS A 514 8.08 -10.15 25.77
CA LYS A 514 9.48 -10.58 25.81
C LYS A 514 9.60 -12.03 25.40
N MET A 515 10.75 -12.37 24.84
CA MET A 515 11.07 -13.72 24.40
C MET A 515 12.46 -14.08 24.90
N ASP A 516 12.51 -14.99 25.88
CA ASP A 516 13.74 -15.29 26.63
C ASP A 516 14.59 -16.38 25.94
N THR A 517 14.08 -17.04 24.89
CA THR A 517 14.70 -18.25 24.29
C THR A 517 15.81 -17.98 23.27
N LEU A 518 16.30 -16.75 23.11
CA LEU A 518 17.30 -16.38 22.10
C LEU A 518 18.70 -16.08 22.70
N GLU A 519 18.90 -16.29 24.00
CA GLU A 519 20.13 -15.93 24.72
C GLU A 519 21.37 -16.76 24.34
N HIS A 520 21.19 -17.89 23.64
CA HIS A 520 22.27 -18.82 23.27
C HIS A 520 22.54 -18.91 21.75
N VAL A 521 22.15 -17.91 20.96
CA VAL A 521 22.34 -17.91 19.49
C VAL A 521 23.57 -17.08 19.09
N ASP A 522 24.57 -17.72 18.46
CA ASP A 522 25.86 -17.11 18.10
C ASP A 522 25.76 -15.93 17.11
N SER A 523 24.74 -15.92 16.23
CA SER A 523 24.45 -14.77 15.37
C SER A 523 22.98 -14.73 14.95
N LEU A 524 22.29 -13.64 15.28
CA LEU A 524 20.87 -13.44 15.03
C LEU A 524 20.65 -12.09 14.32
N GLU A 525 20.04 -12.10 13.13
CA GLU A 525 19.57 -10.88 12.48
C GLU A 525 18.05 -10.95 12.35
N VAL A 526 17.37 -10.21 13.22
CA VAL A 526 15.91 -10.20 13.36
C VAL A 526 15.30 -9.15 12.43
N HIS A 527 14.49 -9.60 11.48
CA HIS A 527 13.64 -8.74 10.68
C HIS A 527 12.27 -8.64 11.37
N ARG A 528 12.03 -7.48 11.99
CA ARG A 528 10.75 -7.18 12.66
C ARG A 528 9.73 -6.72 11.63
N SER A 529 8.77 -7.58 11.27
CA SER A 529 7.53 -7.13 10.64
C SER A 529 6.58 -6.66 11.75
N TYR A 530 6.66 -5.38 12.12
CA TYR A 530 5.85 -4.72 13.15
C TYR A 530 5.85 -5.40 14.53
N VAL A 531 6.75 -4.94 15.41
CA VAL A 531 6.58 -5.08 16.85
C VAL A 531 6.05 -3.75 17.36
N GLY A 532 4.74 -3.69 17.58
CA GLY A 532 4.11 -2.52 18.17
C GLY A 532 2.87 -2.89 18.94
N ILE A 533 1.92 -3.58 18.31
CA ILE A 533 0.58 -3.72 18.88
C ILE A 533 -0.07 -5.03 18.46
N PHE A 534 -0.77 -5.64 19.42
CA PHE A 534 -1.84 -6.58 19.14
C PHE A 534 -3.16 -5.80 19.16
N VAL A 535 -3.76 -5.58 17.99
CA VAL A 535 -4.87 -4.65 17.76
C VAL A 535 -6.20 -5.41 17.72
N PRO A 536 -7.18 -5.22 18.64
CA PRO A 536 -8.51 -5.74 18.41
C PRO A 536 -9.01 -5.28 17.04
N ALA A 537 -9.71 -6.20 16.38
CA ALA A 537 -10.33 -6.17 15.06
C ALA A 537 -10.86 -4.84 14.48
N HIS A 538 -11.06 -3.80 15.29
CA HIS A 538 -11.66 -2.53 14.88
C HIS A 538 -10.71 -1.57 14.15
N ALA A 539 -9.39 -1.84 14.11
CA ALA A 539 -8.42 -0.87 13.61
C ALA A 539 -7.29 -1.43 12.74
N GLY A 540 -7.64 -1.98 11.59
CA GLY A 540 -6.85 -1.96 10.33
C GLY A 540 -5.38 -2.39 10.28
N LEU A 541 -4.75 -2.84 11.36
CA LEU A 541 -3.34 -3.21 11.41
C LEU A 541 -3.15 -4.58 12.08
N ASN A 542 -2.12 -5.27 11.60
CA ASN A 542 -1.90 -6.71 11.70
C ASN A 542 -1.94 -7.27 13.13
N ASN A 543 -2.76 -8.30 13.33
CA ASN A 543 -2.80 -9.14 14.53
C ASN A 543 -1.86 -10.34 14.48
N MET A 544 -0.79 -10.21 13.69
CA MET A 544 0.24 -11.22 13.66
C MET A 544 1.59 -10.55 13.81
N LEU A 545 2.26 -10.85 14.91
CA LEU A 545 3.69 -10.62 15.01
C LEU A 545 4.37 -11.72 14.21
N ILE A 546 5.07 -11.36 13.13
CA ILE A 546 6.00 -12.26 12.47
C ILE A 546 7.43 -11.79 12.75
N PHE A 547 8.22 -12.66 13.38
CA PHE A 547 9.66 -12.50 13.45
C PHE A 547 10.32 -13.45 12.47
N CYS A 548 10.95 -12.92 11.43
CA CYS A 548 11.79 -13.71 10.55
C CYS A 548 13.26 -13.33 10.76
N GLY A 549 14.14 -14.32 10.82
CA GLY A 549 15.58 -14.12 10.90
C GLY A 549 16.29 -14.39 9.57
N PHE A 550 17.21 -13.52 9.13
CA PHE A 550 18.12 -13.72 7.99
C PHE A 550 19.41 -12.95 8.24
N LYS A 551 20.56 -13.45 7.78
CA LYS A 551 21.83 -12.69 7.66
C LYS A 551 21.94 -11.89 6.32
N ARG A 552 21.11 -10.86 6.11
CA ARG A 552 21.15 -9.77 5.09
C ARG A 552 21.20 -10.03 3.57
N LEU A 553 20.31 -9.32 2.82
CA LEU A 553 20.60 -8.62 1.54
C LEU A 553 19.43 -7.73 1.05
N CYS A 554 19.72 -6.53 0.53
CA CYS A 554 18.76 -5.58 -0.08
C CYS A 554 19.06 -5.37 -1.57
N ALA A 555 18.04 -5.19 -2.42
CA ALA A 555 18.27 -4.90 -3.84
C ALA A 555 17.10 -4.18 -4.54
N HIS A 556 17.39 -3.64 -5.73
CA HIS A 556 16.49 -2.88 -6.62
C HIS A 556 16.44 -3.54 -8.01
N PHE A 557 15.38 -3.28 -8.79
CA PHE A 557 15.04 -4.01 -10.02
C PHE A 557 15.50 -3.30 -11.30
N THR A 558 16.00 -4.05 -12.28
CA THR A 558 16.32 -3.59 -13.65
C THR A 558 16.05 -4.69 -14.69
N LEU A 559 15.63 -4.34 -15.91
CA LEU A 559 15.34 -5.30 -16.99
C LEU A 559 16.60 -5.76 -17.74
N ARG A 560 16.62 -7.02 -18.21
CA ARG A 560 17.59 -7.56 -19.19
C ARG A 560 16.90 -8.29 -20.33
N ASP A 561 17.47 -8.15 -21.52
CA ASP A 561 17.19 -8.97 -22.70
C ASP A 561 17.96 -10.29 -22.58
N CYS A 562 17.27 -11.43 -22.75
CA CYS A 562 17.88 -12.76 -22.75
C CYS A 562 18.20 -13.24 -24.17
#